data_AF-A0A6I2KXV8-F1
#
_entry.id   AF-A0A6I2KXV8-F1
#
_cell.length_a   1.000
_cell.length_b   1.000
_cell.length_c   1.000
_cell.angle_alpha   90.00
_cell.angle_beta   90.00
_cell.angle_gamma   90.00
#
_symmetry.space_group_name_H-M   'P 1'
#
loop_
_entity.id
_entity.type
_entity.pdbx_description
1 polymer ?
#
loop_
_entity_poly.entity_id
_entity_poly.type
_entity_poly.pdbx_seq_one_letter_code
_entity_poly.pdbx_strand_id
1 'polypeptide(L)' 'MTTITDIRNDLIKVFNGLKDGTMEAKEAVEINNTAGKIISSAKVQLAYAALRGERPEIDFLKSSTTPALPGAGTSD' A
#
# COMPACT_ATOMS: atom_id res chain seq x y z
N MET A 1 -0.30 6.27 -12.54
CA MET A 1 -0.25 4.85 -12.14
C MET A 1 -0.77 4.80 -10.72
N THR A 2 -1.85 4.08 -10.44
CA THR A 2 -2.43 4.00 -9.09
C THR A 2 -1.49 3.21 -8.20
N THR A 3 -1.03 3.83 -7.11
CA THR A 3 -0.13 3.19 -6.14
C THR A 3 -0.92 2.39 -5.10
N ILE A 4 -0.26 1.50 -4.36
CA ILE A 4 -0.91 0.81 -3.24
C ILE A 4 -1.40 1.80 -2.17
N THR A 5 -0.71 2.95 -2.04
CA THR A 5 -1.07 4.03 -1.13
C THR A 5 -2.41 4.65 -1.53
N ASP A 6 -2.63 4.84 -2.83
CA ASP A 6 -3.90 5.36 -3.35
C ASP A 6 -5.04 4.39 -3.06
N ILE A 7 -4.84 3.08 -3.31
CA ILE A 7 -5.83 2.04 -3.00
C ILE A 7 -6.16 2.02 -1.51
N ARG A 8 -5.14 2.13 -0.65
CA ARG A 8 -5.34 2.21 0.81
C ARG A 8 -6.15 3.45 1.18
N ASN A 9 -5.83 4.61 0.61
CA ASN A 9 -6.56 5.85 0.89
C ASN A 9 -8.01 5.76 0.43
N ASP A 10 -8.28 5.10 -0.71
CA ASP A 10 -9.63 4.87 -1.19
C ASP A 10 -10.41 3.90 -0.30
N LEU A 11 -9.77 2.84 0.20
CA LEU A 11 -10.38 1.95 1.20
C LEU A 11 -10.69 2.66 2.52
N ILE A 12 -9.86 3.62 2.95
CA ILE A 12 -10.15 4.47 4.12
C ILE A 12 -11.41 5.33 3.88
N LYS A 13 -11.59 5.88 2.66
CA LYS A 13 -12.80 6.63 2.31
C LYS A 13 -14.04 5.75 2.37
N VAL A 14 -13.97 4.52 1.84
CA VAL A 14 -15.07 3.53 1.92
C VAL A 14 -15.42 3.22 3.37
N PHE A 15 -14.42 3.00 4.22
CA PHE A 15 -14.63 2.77 5.64
C PHE A 15 -15.33 3.94 6.33
N ASN A 16 -14.86 5.17 6.08
CA ASN A 16 -15.48 6.37 6.65
C ASN A 16 -16.92 6.54 6.15
N GLY A 17 -17.16 6.35 4.85
CA GLY A 17 -18.50 6.45 4.25
C GLY A 17 -19.49 5.42 4.79
N LEU A 18 -19.02 4.20 5.10
CA LEU A 18 -19.85 3.20 5.78
C LEU A 18 -20.15 3.60 7.22
N LYS A 19 -19.16 4.17 7.92
CA LYS A 19 -19.29 4.54 9.34
C LYS A 19 -20.22 5.74 9.54
N ASP A 20 -20.18 6.72 8.64
CA ASP A 20 -20.99 7.93 8.72
C ASP A 20 -22.35 7.81 8.01
N GLY A 21 -22.58 6.69 7.32
CA GLY A 21 -23.84 6.39 6.62
C GLY A 21 -23.98 7.12 5.28
N THR A 22 -22.90 7.71 4.75
CA THR A 22 -22.89 8.35 3.42
C THR A 22 -22.67 7.35 2.28
N MET A 23 -22.37 6.08 2.58
CA MET A 23 -22.17 5.00 1.61
C MET A 23 -23.02 3.77 1.96
N GLU A 24 -23.61 3.17 0.94
CA GLU A 24 -24.39 1.93 1.08
C GLU A 24 -23.48 0.72 1.28
N ALA A 25 -23.91 -0.21 2.14
CA ALA A 25 -23.18 -1.45 2.43
C ALA A 25 -22.85 -2.25 1.16
N LYS A 26 -23.80 -2.28 0.20
CA LYS A 26 -23.62 -2.98 -1.08
C LYS A 26 -22.51 -2.36 -1.91
N GLU A 27 -22.45 -1.04 -1.99
CA GLU A 27 -21.43 -0.32 -2.75
C GLU A 27 -20.03 -0.56 -2.16
N ALA A 28 -19.91 -0.48 -0.85
CA ALA A 28 -18.66 -0.75 -0.16
C ALA A 28 -18.14 -2.18 -0.37
N VAL A 29 -19.03 -3.17 -0.44
CA VAL A 29 -18.67 -4.57 -0.77
C VAL A 29 -18.05 -4.67 -2.17
N GLU A 30 -18.64 -4.02 -3.17
CA GLU A 30 -18.12 -4.02 -4.54
C GLU A 30 -16.75 -3.34 -4.64
N ILE A 31 -16.56 -2.23 -3.92
CA ILE A 31 -15.28 -1.51 -3.88
C ILE A 31 -14.22 -2.38 -3.18
N ASN A 32 -14.54 -2.99 -2.04
CA ASN A 32 -13.61 -3.87 -1.33
C ASN A 32 -13.20 -5.08 -2.17
N ASN A 33 -14.14 -5.71 -2.87
CA ASN A 33 -13.86 -6.81 -3.78
C ASN A 33 -12.91 -6.40 -4.91
N THR A 34 -13.15 -5.23 -5.50
CA THR A 34 -12.30 -4.68 -6.56
C THR A 34 -10.90 -4.37 -6.05
N ALA A 35 -10.78 -3.68 -4.91
CA ALA A 35 -9.50 -3.39 -4.27
C ALA A 35 -8.70 -4.67 -3.95
N GLY A 36 -9.38 -5.69 -3.42
CA GLY A 36 -8.77 -7.00 -3.15
C GLY A 36 -8.17 -7.66 -4.39
N LYS A 37 -8.84 -7.57 -5.55
CA LYS A 37 -8.32 -8.09 -6.83
C LYS A 37 -7.09 -7.31 -7.31
N ILE A 38 -7.07 -5.98 -7.16
CA ILE A 38 -5.91 -5.17 -7.54
C ILE A 38 -4.69 -5.52 -6.66
N ILE A 39 -4.90 -5.61 -5.34
CA ILE A 39 -3.85 -6.02 -4.39
C ILE A 39 -3.33 -7.42 -4.73
N SER A 40 -4.22 -8.35 -5.08
CA SER A 40 -3.84 -9.70 -5.52
C SER A 40 -2.97 -9.67 -6.78
N SER A 41 -3.32 -8.86 -7.77
CA SER A 41 -2.51 -8.67 -8.98
C SER A 41 -1.11 -8.14 -8.65
N ALA A 42 -1.00 -7.13 -7.79
CA ALA A 42 0.28 -6.61 -7.34
C ALA A 42 1.13 -7.68 -6.60
N LYS A 43 0.51 -8.53 -5.79
CA LYS A 43 1.20 -9.66 -5.14
C LYS A 43 1.76 -10.66 -6.16
N VAL A 44 1.01 -10.97 -7.21
CA VAL A 44 1.47 -11.85 -8.29
C VAL A 44 2.67 -11.23 -9.02
N GLN A 45 2.63 -9.93 -9.31
CA GLN A 45 3.76 -9.22 -9.92
C GLN A 45 5.01 -9.25 -9.04
N LEU A 46 4.86 -9.02 -7.72
CA LEU A 46 5.96 -9.16 -6.76
C LEU A 46 6.54 -10.58 -6.74
N ALA A 47 5.68 -11.60 -6.70
CA ALA A 47 6.12 -12.99 -6.68
C ALA A 47 6.89 -13.35 -7.96
N TYR A 48 6.39 -12.90 -9.12
CA TYR A 48 7.06 -13.11 -10.41
C TYR A 48 8.43 -12.42 -10.47
N ALA A 49 8.53 -11.17 -10.01
CA ALA A 49 9.80 -10.44 -9.92
C ALA A 49 10.80 -11.15 -9.00
N ALA A 50 10.35 -11.63 -7.83
CA ALA A 50 11.17 -12.40 -6.91
C ALA A 50 11.72 -13.70 -7.54
N LEU A 51 10.89 -14.42 -8.30
CA LEU A 51 11.31 -15.62 -9.03
C LEU A 51 12.36 -15.34 -10.11
N ARG A 52 12.35 -14.13 -10.69
CA ARG A 52 13.38 -13.66 -11.63
C ARG A 52 14.66 -13.16 -10.96
N GLY A 53 14.71 -13.14 -9.62
CA GLY A 53 15.82 -12.55 -8.87
C GLY A 53 15.82 -11.02 -8.90
N GLU A 54 14.72 -10.39 -9.33
CA GLU A 54 14.58 -8.95 -9.36
C GLU A 54 14.14 -8.44 -7.99
N ARG A 55 14.76 -7.35 -7.55
CA ARG A 55 14.33 -6.60 -6.37
C ARG A 55 13.70 -5.29 -6.85
N PRO A 56 12.42 -5.30 -7.24
CA PRO A 56 11.76 -4.08 -7.66
C PRO A 56 11.77 -3.07 -6.50
N GLU A 57 12.10 -1.82 -6.80
CA GLU A 57 11.91 -0.76 -5.83
C GLU A 57 10.42 -0.55 -5.61
N ILE A 58 9.98 -0.67 -4.37
CA ILE A 58 8.59 -0.54 -3.97
C ILE A 58 8.48 0.72 -3.12
N ASP A 59 7.88 1.77 -3.68
CA ASP A 59 7.89 3.10 -3.07
C ASP A 59 7.25 3.16 -1.67
N PHE A 60 6.25 2.33 -1.38
CA PHE A 60 5.64 2.29 -0.03
C PHE A 60 6.47 1.51 1.01
N LEU A 61 7.46 0.71 0.57
CA LEU A 61 8.45 0.06 1.43
C LEU A 61 9.65 0.97 1.69
N LYS A 62 9.75 2.14 1.03
CA LYS A 62 10.73 3.15 1.38
C LYS A 62 10.39 3.68 2.77
N SER A 63 11.10 3.18 3.79
CA SER A 63 11.13 3.79 5.11
C SER A 63 11.63 5.22 4.95
N SER A 64 10.78 6.22 5.18
CA SER A 64 11.21 7.63 5.29
C SER A 64 12.08 7.86 6.53
N THR A 65 12.23 6.87 7.39
CA THR A 65 13.20 6.85 8.47
C THR A 65 14.47 6.21 7.93
N THR A 66 15.41 7.03 7.47
CA THR A 66 16.83 6.69 7.63
C THR A 66 17.02 6.47 9.13
N PRO A 67 17.35 5.27 9.62
CA PRO A 67 17.73 5.13 11.01
C PRO A 67 18.99 5.98 11.17
N ALA A 68 18.90 7.10 11.90
CA ALA A 68 20.09 7.77 12.37
C ALA A 68 20.80 6.76 13.25
N LEU A 69 21.84 6.11 12.70
CA LEU A 69 22.71 5.24 13.48
C LEU A 69 23.29 6.09 14.61
N PRO A 70 23.01 5.77 15.88
CA PRO A 70 23.61 6.48 16.99
C PRO A 70 25.08 6.09 17.02
N GLY A 71 25.97 6.97 16.53
CA GLY A 71 27.42 6.73 16.56
C GLY A 71 28.23 7.20 15.35
N ALA A 72 27.68 7.92 14.38
CA ALA A 72 28.51 8.65 13.42
C ALA A 72 29.16 9.84 14.15
N GLY A 73 30.30 9.57 14.77
CA GLY A 73 31.07 10.50 15.57
C GLY A 73 31.33 11.80 14.81
N THR A 74 30.96 12.91 15.44
CA THR A 74 31.57 14.20 15.18
C THR A 74 32.97 14.16 15.79
N SER A 75 33.97 13.88 14.99
CA SER A 75 35.34 14.29 15.30
C SER A 75 35.46 15.78 15.02
N ASP A 76 35.79 16.54 16.08
CA ASP A 76 36.30 17.91 16.04
C ASP A 76 37.47 18.08 15.04
#